data_AF-A0A843IYR8-F1
#
_entry.id   AF-A0A843IYR8-F1
#
_cell.length_a   1.000
_cell.length_b   1.000
_cell.length_c   1.000
_cell.angle_alpha   90.00
_cell.angle_beta   90.00
_cell.angle_gamma   90.00
#
_symmetry.space_group_name_H-M   'P 1'
#
loop_
_entity.id
_entity.type
_entity.pdbx_description
1 polymer ?
#
loop_
_entity_poly.entity_id
_entity_poly.type
_entity_poly.pdbx_seq_one_letter_code
_entity_poly.pdbx_strand_id
1 'polypeptide(L)'
;TVAAMAATGSAEMFLFVGVSCEILARVGQISAAAFGIPGNGMAGDSVRYTGALGLILALILSVAFVAAVFLAGGYSLGFDWYAFDACCIAAGISIIVALFWGFVMSRIAKRNFGMVNGDVLGATNESTRAILLIVSLIVISVIA
;
A
#
# COMPACT_ATOMS: atom_id res chain seq x y z
N THR A 1 10.95 -27.88 7.47
CA THR A 1 11.74 -27.43 6.30
C THR A 1 11.08 -26.20 5.69
N VAL A 2 11.29 -25.03 6.29
CA VAL A 2 10.91 -23.73 5.69
C VAL A 2 11.63 -23.52 4.35
N ALA A 3 12.82 -24.11 4.21
CA ALA A 3 13.57 -24.17 2.95
C ALA A 3 12.97 -25.10 1.87
N ALA A 4 12.03 -26.01 2.20
CA ALA A 4 11.37 -26.86 1.20
C ALA A 4 10.03 -26.29 0.73
N MET A 5 9.32 -25.51 1.56
CA MET A 5 8.20 -24.68 1.10
C MET A 5 8.67 -23.53 0.20
N ALA A 6 9.94 -23.13 0.34
CA ALA A 6 10.60 -22.11 -0.46
C ALA A 6 10.69 -22.41 -1.98
N ALA A 7 10.49 -23.66 -2.40
CA ALA A 7 11.01 -24.12 -3.69
C ALA A 7 9.99 -24.23 -4.84
N THR A 8 8.69 -24.00 -4.65
CA THR A 8 7.76 -24.03 -5.81
C THR A 8 6.47 -23.21 -5.68
N GLY A 9 5.97 -22.90 -4.47
CA GLY A 9 4.75 -22.08 -4.29
C GLY A 9 4.92 -20.77 -3.51
N SER A 10 6.01 -20.63 -2.74
CA SER A 10 6.27 -19.46 -1.89
C SER A 10 6.79 -18.24 -2.65
N ALA A 11 7.56 -18.44 -3.72
CA ALA A 11 8.17 -17.33 -4.48
C ALA A 11 7.09 -16.49 -5.19
N GLU A 12 6.06 -17.15 -5.72
CA GLU A 12 4.93 -16.51 -6.37
C GLU A 12 4.08 -15.73 -5.37
N MET A 13 3.86 -16.28 -4.17
CA MET A 13 3.21 -15.58 -3.07
C MET A 13 3.92 -14.27 -2.72
N PHE A 14 5.26 -14.28 -2.60
CA PHE A 14 6.02 -13.05 -2.35
C PHE A 14 5.90 -12.03 -3.49
N LEU A 15 5.82 -12.49 -4.74
CA LEU A 15 5.62 -11.61 -5.90
C LEU A 15 4.25 -10.92 -5.84
N PHE A 16 3.18 -11.67 -5.56
CA PHE A 16 1.82 -11.11 -5.45
C PHE A 16 1.67 -10.15 -4.27
N VAL A 17 2.27 -10.51 -3.12
CA VAL A 17 2.31 -9.64 -1.95
C VAL A 17 3.10 -8.37 -2.24
N GLY A 18 4.24 -8.48 -2.93
CA GLY A 18 5.04 -7.33 -3.36
C GLY A 18 4.28 -6.39 -4.30
N VAL A 19 3.64 -6.93 -5.33
CA VAL A 19 2.80 -6.17 -6.28
C VAL A 19 1.61 -5.52 -5.56
N SER A 20 0.97 -6.24 -4.63
CA SER A 20 -0.12 -5.68 -3.83
C SER A 20 0.36 -4.52 -2.95
N CYS A 21 1.53 -4.66 -2.31
CA CYS A 21 2.15 -3.58 -1.53
C CYS A 21 2.47 -2.35 -2.41
N GLU A 22 2.92 -2.55 -3.65
CA GLU A 22 3.16 -1.46 -4.61
C GLU A 22 1.88 -0.66 -4.91
N ILE A 23 0.78 -1.38 -5.12
CA ILE A 23 -0.53 -0.77 -5.39
C ILE A 23 -1.06 -0.04 -4.15
N LEU A 24 -0.92 -0.65 -2.98
CA LEU A 24 -1.36 -0.09 -1.70
C LEU A 24 -0.49 1.07 -1.22
N ALA A 25 0.79 1.14 -1.61
CA ALA A 25 1.66 2.27 -1.30
C ALA A 25 1.12 3.60 -1.85
N ARG A 26 0.40 3.55 -2.98
CA ARG A 26 -0.28 4.72 -3.56
C ARG A 26 -1.40 5.25 -2.66
N VAL A 27 -2.05 4.39 -1.90
CA VAL A 27 -3.05 4.82 -0.90
C VAL A 27 -2.39 5.67 0.19
N GLY A 28 -1.18 5.32 0.62
CA GLY A 28 -0.43 6.14 1.59
C GLY A 28 -0.04 7.51 1.04
N GLN A 29 0.45 7.55 -0.21
CA GLN A 29 0.73 8.81 -0.90
C GLN A 29 -0.53 9.68 -1.06
N ILE A 30 -1.63 9.10 -1.50
CA ILE A 30 -2.90 9.80 -1.72
C ILE A 30 -3.54 10.23 -0.39
N SER A 31 -3.38 9.44 0.68
CA SER A 31 -3.76 9.83 2.04
C SER A 31 -2.99 11.06 2.52
N ALA A 32 -1.66 11.10 2.30
CA ALA A 32 -0.86 12.28 2.64
C ALA A 32 -1.27 13.53 1.86
N ALA A 33 -1.65 13.38 0.58
CA ALA A 33 -2.21 14.46 -0.21
C ALA A 33 -3.60 14.89 0.31
N ALA A 34 -4.50 13.94 0.61
CA ALA A 34 -5.86 14.20 1.06
C ALA A 34 -5.94 14.94 2.40
N PHE A 35 -5.00 14.67 3.31
CA PHE A 35 -4.92 15.33 4.62
C PHE A 35 -3.88 16.45 4.67
N GLY A 36 -3.23 16.75 3.54
CA GLY A 36 -2.16 17.73 3.41
C GLY A 36 -2.66 19.16 3.24
N ILE A 37 -1.76 20.12 3.48
CA ILE A 37 -1.98 21.52 3.11
C ILE A 37 -1.22 21.76 1.79
N PRO A 38 -1.88 22.24 0.73
CA PRO A 38 -1.23 22.43 -0.56
C PRO A 38 -0.22 23.57 -0.51
N GLY A 39 0.94 23.34 -1.12
CA GLY A 39 1.96 24.35 -1.37
C GLY A 39 1.83 25.02 -2.73
N ASN A 40 2.68 26.03 -2.98
CA ASN A 40 2.83 26.66 -4.31
C ASN A 40 3.96 26.02 -5.15
N GLY A 41 4.48 24.86 -4.73
CA GLY A 41 5.56 24.13 -5.41
C GLY A 41 5.06 22.94 -6.24
N MET A 42 5.99 22.12 -6.74
CA MET A 42 5.65 20.89 -7.46
C MET A 42 4.74 19.98 -6.61
N ALA A 43 3.71 19.41 -7.26
CA ALA A 43 2.61 18.64 -6.66
C ALA A 43 1.61 19.43 -5.79
N GLY A 44 1.68 20.76 -5.75
CA GLY A 44 0.68 21.60 -5.07
C GLY A 44 -0.74 21.35 -5.55
N ASP A 45 -0.93 21.20 -6.87
CA ASP A 45 -2.23 20.86 -7.47
C ASP A 45 -2.70 19.47 -7.06
N SER A 46 -1.81 18.48 -7.01
CA SER A 46 -2.13 17.13 -6.57
C SER A 46 -2.66 17.13 -5.14
N VAL A 47 -2.10 17.93 -4.23
CA VAL A 47 -2.60 18.08 -2.86
C VAL A 47 -3.90 18.88 -2.84
N ARG A 48 -4.00 19.95 -3.63
CA ARG A 48 -5.16 20.85 -3.64
C ARG A 48 -6.44 20.18 -4.15
N TYR A 49 -6.31 19.32 -5.15
CA TYR A 49 -7.45 18.62 -5.76
C TYR A 49 -7.67 17.21 -5.24
N THR A 50 -6.78 16.68 -4.40
CA THR A 50 -7.02 15.41 -3.70
C THR A 50 -7.76 15.68 -2.40
N GLY A 51 -9.07 15.47 -2.39
CA GLY A 51 -9.90 15.49 -1.19
C GLY A 51 -10.29 14.10 -0.70
N ALA A 52 -11.23 14.04 0.24
CA ALA A 52 -11.78 12.78 0.75
C ALA A 52 -12.36 11.89 -0.36
N LEU A 53 -13.03 12.48 -1.35
CA LEU A 53 -13.54 11.74 -2.51
C LEU A 53 -12.40 11.11 -3.33
N GLY A 54 -11.31 11.84 -3.55
CA GLY A 54 -10.13 11.32 -4.24
C GLY A 54 -9.50 10.14 -3.50
N LEU A 55 -9.44 10.21 -2.17
CA LEU A 55 -8.97 9.11 -1.33
C LEU A 55 -9.89 7.88 -1.40
N ILE A 56 -11.21 8.07 -1.36
CA ILE A 56 -12.19 6.98 -1.48
C ILE A 56 -12.09 6.31 -2.86
N LEU A 57 -12.02 7.09 -3.94
CA LEU A 57 -11.86 6.56 -5.29
C LEU A 57 -10.54 5.80 -5.44
N ALA A 58 -9.46 6.31 -4.86
CA ALA A 58 -8.17 5.62 -4.83
C ALA A 58 -8.23 4.30 -4.06
N LEU A 59 -8.91 4.26 -2.91
CA LEU A 59 -9.12 3.04 -2.15
C LEU A 59 -9.89 1.98 -2.95
N ILE A 60 -11.01 2.37 -3.57
CA ILE A 60 -11.83 1.47 -4.41
C ILE A 60 -10.98 0.92 -5.55
N LEU A 61 -10.23 1.79 -6.22
CA LEU A 61 -9.38 1.40 -7.35
C LEU A 61 -8.23 0.48 -6.91
N SER A 62 -7.55 0.79 -5.80
CA SER A 62 -6.48 -0.06 -5.25
C SER A 62 -7.00 -1.43 -4.81
N VAL A 63 -8.17 -1.50 -4.16
CA VAL A 63 -8.80 -2.78 -3.78
C VAL A 63 -9.15 -3.59 -5.04
N ALA A 64 -9.72 -2.95 -6.06
CA ALA A 64 -10.03 -3.62 -7.32
C ALA A 64 -8.78 -4.18 -8.01
N PHE A 65 -7.68 -3.41 -8.05
CA PHE A 65 -6.41 -3.88 -8.62
C PHE A 65 -5.79 -5.01 -7.79
N VAL A 66 -5.79 -4.92 -6.47
CA VAL A 66 -5.29 -6.01 -5.60
C VAL A 66 -6.11 -7.28 -5.79
N ALA A 67 -7.44 -7.17 -5.85
CA ALA A 67 -8.31 -8.31 -6.15
C ALA A 67 -8.01 -8.93 -7.53
N ALA A 68 -7.82 -8.10 -8.56
CA ALA A 68 -7.44 -8.57 -9.89
C ALA A 68 -6.09 -9.30 -9.90
N VAL A 69 -5.11 -8.80 -9.13
CA VAL A 69 -3.79 -9.44 -8.97
C VAL A 69 -3.93 -10.83 -8.34
N PHE A 70 -4.71 -10.97 -7.26
CA PHE A 70 -4.94 -12.27 -6.63
C PHE A 70 -5.76 -13.24 -7.50
N LEU A 71 -6.77 -12.76 -8.22
CA LEU A 71 -7.54 -13.59 -9.15
C LEU A 71 -6.69 -14.08 -10.33
N ALA A 72 -5.85 -13.20 -10.89
CA ALA A 72 -4.92 -13.57 -11.96
C ALA A 72 -3.90 -14.59 -11.47
N GLY A 73 -3.39 -14.43 -10.24
CA GLY A 73 -2.47 -15.39 -9.60
C GLY A 73 -3.11 -16.74 -9.32
N GLY A 74 -4.33 -16.76 -8.78
CA GLY A 74 -5.10 -17.98 -8.53
C GLY A 74 -5.39 -18.78 -9.80
N TYR A 75 -5.76 -18.10 -10.88
CA TYR A 75 -6.10 -18.77 -12.13
C TYR A 75 -4.89 -19.22 -12.96
N SER A 76 -3.82 -18.41 -12.98
CA SER A 76 -2.71 -18.61 -13.93
C SER A 76 -1.53 -19.39 -13.37
N LEU A 77 -1.34 -19.39 -12.05
CA LEU A 77 -0.11 -19.88 -11.41
C LEU A 77 -0.34 -20.92 -10.30
N GLY A 78 -1.60 -21.32 -10.06
CA GLY A 78 -1.90 -22.38 -9.09
C GLY A 78 -1.76 -21.94 -7.63
N PHE A 79 -2.06 -20.66 -7.35
CA PHE A 79 -2.05 -20.10 -6.01
C PHE A 79 -2.85 -20.97 -5.04
N ASP A 80 -2.24 -21.30 -3.89
CA ASP A 80 -2.89 -22.10 -2.87
C ASP A 80 -4.01 -21.29 -2.20
N TRP A 81 -5.26 -21.72 -2.41
CA TRP A 81 -6.44 -21.07 -1.84
C TRP A 81 -6.44 -21.06 -0.30
N TYR A 82 -5.68 -21.95 0.36
CA TYR A 82 -5.50 -21.89 1.82
C TYR A 82 -4.68 -20.68 2.28
N ALA A 83 -3.76 -20.18 1.45
CA ALA A 83 -2.99 -18.97 1.74
C ALA A 83 -3.75 -17.67 1.39
N PHE A 84 -4.89 -17.78 0.69
CA PHE A 84 -5.70 -16.65 0.25
C PHE A 84 -6.24 -15.83 1.44
N ASP A 85 -6.71 -16.49 2.49
CA ASP A 85 -7.24 -15.84 3.69
C ASP A 85 -6.17 -14.96 4.37
N ALA A 86 -4.95 -15.50 4.52
CA ALA A 86 -3.82 -14.77 5.08
C ALA A 86 -3.45 -13.55 4.23
N CYS A 87 -3.47 -13.68 2.91
CA CYS A 87 -3.23 -12.58 1.97
C CYS A 87 -4.31 -11.49 2.04
N CYS A 88 -5.59 -11.87 2.13
CA CYS A 88 -6.69 -10.93 2.30
C CYS A 88 -6.58 -10.15 3.62
N ILE A 89 -6.24 -10.83 4.72
CA ILE A 89 -6.02 -10.19 6.02
C ILE A 89 -4.82 -9.23 5.94
N ALA A 90 -3.70 -9.66 5.35
CA ALA A 90 -2.51 -8.82 5.16
C ALA A 90 -2.81 -7.58 4.32
N ALA A 91 -3.59 -7.71 3.23
CA ALA A 91 -4.01 -6.58 2.41
C ALA A 91 -4.92 -5.60 3.19
N GLY A 92 -5.88 -6.12 3.96
CA GLY A 92 -6.76 -5.31 4.81
C GLY A 92 -5.99 -4.51 5.86
N ILE A 93 -5.05 -5.14 6.56
CA ILE A 93 -4.18 -4.46 7.53
C ILE A 93 -3.30 -3.43 6.81
N SER A 94 -2.75 -3.78 5.65
CA SER A 94 -1.91 -2.88 4.86
C SER A 94 -2.65 -1.61 4.42
N ILE A 95 -3.93 -1.69 4.06
CA ILE A 95 -4.75 -0.51 3.76
C ILE A 95 -4.83 0.42 4.98
N ILE A 96 -5.12 -0.13 6.16
CA ILE A 96 -5.22 0.66 7.40
C ILE A 96 -3.88 1.34 7.71
N VAL A 97 -2.78 0.60 7.59
CA VAL A 97 -1.43 1.12 7.82
C VAL A 97 -1.06 2.19 6.79
N ALA A 98 -1.37 2.01 5.51
CA ALA A 98 -1.10 3.00 4.47
C ALA A 98 -1.85 4.31 4.73
N LEU A 99 -3.15 4.23 5.06
CA LEU A 99 -3.97 5.38 5.38
C LEU A 99 -3.41 6.14 6.59
N PHE A 100 -3.09 5.42 7.66
CA PHE A 100 -2.52 6.00 8.88
C PHE A 100 -1.15 6.62 8.63
N TRP A 101 -0.27 5.94 7.89
CA TRP A 101 1.07 6.44 7.58
C TRP A 101 1.03 7.71 6.72
N GLY A 102 0.16 7.75 5.71
CA GLY A 102 -0.06 8.95 4.90
C GLY A 102 -0.54 10.13 5.75
N PHE A 103 -1.46 9.89 6.69
CA PHE A 103 -1.89 10.90 7.66
C PHE A 103 -0.74 11.39 8.55
N VAL A 104 0.07 10.47 9.08
CA VAL A 104 1.25 10.84 9.90
C VAL A 104 2.21 11.70 9.09
N MET A 105 2.50 11.33 7.85
CA MET A 105 3.38 12.09 6.96
C MET A 105 2.85 13.49 6.66
N SER A 106 1.54 13.66 6.47
CA SER A 106 0.96 15.00 6.26
C SER A 106 1.16 15.90 7.48
N ARG A 107 1.08 15.33 8.70
CA ARG A 107 1.36 16.06 9.95
C ARG A 107 2.82 16.41 10.13
N ILE A 108 3.73 15.49 9.81
CA ILE A 108 5.17 15.75 9.83
C ILE A 108 5.52 16.87 8.83
N ALA A 109 4.99 16.79 7.62
CA ALA A 109 5.21 17.78 6.57
C ALA A 109 4.66 19.16 6.97
N LYS A 110 3.46 19.21 7.57
CA LYS A 110 2.91 20.46 8.10
C LYS A 110 3.81 21.09 9.17
N ARG A 111 4.40 20.28 10.07
CA ARG A 111 5.28 20.79 11.14
C ARG A 111 6.63 21.29 10.62
N ASN A 112 7.19 20.63 9.62
CA ASN A 112 8.56 20.91 9.15
C ASN A 112 8.60 21.87 7.95
N PHE A 113 7.64 21.78 7.03
CA PHE A 113 7.61 22.52 5.78
C PHE A 113 6.40 23.45 5.64
N GLY A 114 5.41 23.34 6.53
CA GLY A 114 4.15 24.11 6.45
C GLY A 114 3.19 23.64 5.35
N MET A 115 3.60 22.69 4.51
CA MET A 115 2.85 22.19 3.36
C MET A 115 3.25 20.76 3.03
N VAL A 116 2.43 20.09 2.22
CA VAL A 116 2.79 18.83 1.54
C VAL A 116 3.20 19.18 0.12
N ASN A 117 4.44 18.85 -0.26
CA ASN A 117 5.01 19.07 -1.58
C ASN A 117 5.30 17.72 -2.28
N GLY A 118 5.78 17.78 -3.53
CA GLY A 118 6.14 16.60 -4.31
C GLY A 118 7.15 15.69 -3.63
N ASP A 119 8.16 16.24 -2.96
CA ASP A 119 9.19 15.45 -2.26
C ASP A 119 8.60 14.66 -1.08
N VAL A 120 7.71 15.30 -0.31
CA VAL A 120 6.99 14.62 0.78
C VAL A 120 6.10 13.53 0.23
N LEU A 121 5.38 13.77 -0.87
CA LEU A 121 4.53 12.74 -1.49
C LEU A 121 5.37 11.57 -2.02
N GLY A 122 6.50 11.85 -2.66
CA GLY A 122 7.44 10.84 -3.14
C GLY A 122 8.02 10.01 -2.00
N ALA A 123 8.51 10.67 -0.95
CA ALA A 123 9.03 10.02 0.25
C ALA A 123 7.94 9.23 0.99
N THR A 124 6.71 9.72 1.00
CA THR A 124 5.56 8.99 1.56
C THR A 124 5.31 7.71 0.78
N ASN A 125 5.31 7.75 -0.56
CA ASN A 125 5.12 6.56 -1.37
C ASN A 125 6.19 5.49 -1.11
N GLU A 126 7.47 5.90 -1.10
CA GLU A 126 8.58 4.98 -0.89
C GLU A 126 8.61 4.39 0.53
N SER A 127 8.39 5.24 1.55
CA SER A 127 8.32 4.78 2.94
C SER A 127 7.09 3.90 3.21
N THR A 128 5.95 4.21 2.60
CA THR A 128 4.74 3.37 2.70
C THR A 128 5.05 1.99 2.13
N ARG A 129 5.64 1.89 0.94
CA ARG A 129 6.03 0.60 0.34
C ARG A 129 6.88 -0.24 1.29
N ALA A 130 7.93 0.34 1.87
CA ALA A 130 8.79 -0.35 2.82
C ALA A 130 8.03 -0.87 4.06
N ILE A 131 7.16 -0.03 4.64
CA ILE A 131 6.36 -0.40 5.81
C ILE A 131 5.36 -1.50 5.45
N LEU A 132 4.66 -1.39 4.32
CA LEU A 132 3.68 -2.39 3.91
C LEU A 132 4.30 -3.76 3.62
N LEU A 133 5.50 -3.79 3.05
CA LEU A 133 6.24 -5.04 2.87
C LEU A 133 6.56 -5.69 4.22
N ILE A 134 7.09 -4.92 5.18
CA ILE A 134 7.41 -5.43 6.53
C ILE A 134 6.13 -5.93 7.22
N VAL A 135 5.06 -5.15 7.21
CA VAL A 135 3.78 -5.50 7.83
C VAL A 135 3.20 -6.76 7.19
N SER A 136 3.18 -6.84 5.86
CA SER A 136 2.65 -8.00 5.15
C SER A 136 3.44 -9.27 5.46
N LEU A 137 4.78 -9.19 5.50
CA LEU A 137 5.63 -10.31 5.89
C LEU A 137 5.35 -10.79 7.31
N ILE A 138 5.22 -9.86 8.27
CA ILE A 138 4.89 -10.21 9.66
C ILE A 138 3.52 -10.89 9.73
N VAL A 139 2.49 -10.29 9.13
CA VAL A 139 1.12 -10.84 9.15
C VAL A 139 1.07 -12.23 8.54
N ILE A 140 1.67 -12.40 7.36
CA ILE A 140 1.73 -13.71 6.71
C ILE A 140 2.48 -14.72 7.58
N SER A 141 3.62 -14.35 8.16
CA SER A 141 4.42 -15.26 9.01
C SER A 141 3.72 -15.69 10.31
N VAL A 142 2.75 -14.90 10.78
CA VAL A 142 1.98 -15.21 12.01
C VAL A 142 0.75 -16.06 11.68
N ILE A 143 0.20 -15.92 10.48
CA ILE A 143 -1.08 -16.54 10.10
C ILE A 143 -0.90 -17.80 9.24
N ALA A 144 0.11 -17.86 8.38
CA ALA A 144 0.41 -18.95 7.46
C ALA A 144 1.54 -19.86 7.99
#